data_AF-A0A636BA66-F1
#
_entry.id   AF-A0A636BA66-F1
#
_cell.length_a   1.000
_cell.length_b   1.000
_cell.length_c   1.000
_cell.angle_alpha   90.00
_cell.angle_beta   90.00
_cell.angle_gamma   90.00
#
_symmetry.space_group_name_H-M   'P 1'
#
loop_
_entity.id
_entity.type
_entity.pdbx_description
1 polymer ?
#
loop_
_entity_poly.entity_id
_entity_poly.type
_entity_poly.pdbx_seq_one_letter_code
_entity_poly.pdbx_strand_id
1 'polypeptide(L)'
;MRSAQVYRWQIPMDAGVVLRDRRLKTRDGLYVCLRDGEREGWGEISPLPGFSQETWEEAQTALLTWVNDWLQGSEGLPEMPSVAFGASCALAELTGVLPEAADYRAAPLCTGDPDDLVLRLADMPGEKIAKVKVGLYEAVRDGMVVNLLLEAIPDLHLRLDANRAWTPLKAQQFAKYVNPDYRARIAFLEEPCKTRDDSRAFARETGIAIAWDESLREADFTF
;
A
#
# COMPACT_ATOMS: atom_id res chain seq x y z
N MET A 1 16.00 15.50 -28.97
CA MET A 1 16.51 14.19 -29.46
C MET A 1 16.29 13.22 -28.34
N ARG A 2 15.53 12.15 -28.60
CA ARG A 2 15.17 11.18 -27.58
C ARG A 2 16.38 10.29 -27.24
N SER A 3 16.63 10.11 -25.95
CA SER A 3 17.54 9.10 -25.43
C SER A 3 16.95 8.52 -24.15
N ALA A 4 17.34 7.29 -23.81
CA ALA A 4 16.82 6.61 -22.63
C ALA A 4 17.90 5.72 -22.01
N GLN A 5 17.78 5.51 -20.71
CA GLN A 5 18.61 4.58 -19.96
C GLN A 5 17.73 3.74 -19.06
N VAL A 6 17.97 2.43 -19.04
CA VAL A 6 17.33 1.50 -18.11
C VAL A 6 18.38 1.01 -17.11
N TYR A 7 18.06 1.12 -15.83
CA TYR A 7 18.88 0.65 -14.73
C TYR A 7 18.23 -0.55 -14.08
N ARG A 8 19.07 -1.48 -13.64
CA ARG A 8 18.64 -2.65 -12.90
C ARG A 8 19.32 -2.65 -11.55
N TRP A 9 18.55 -2.93 -10.51
CA TRP A 9 19.04 -2.84 -9.14
C TRP A 9 18.42 -3.89 -8.24
N GLN A 10 19.11 -4.11 -7.12
CA GLN A 10 18.64 -4.92 -6.00
C GLN A 10 19.00 -4.19 -4.71
N ILE A 11 18.02 -3.94 -3.86
CA ILE A 11 18.19 -3.30 -2.56
C ILE A 11 18.03 -4.38 -1.47
N PRO A 12 19.04 -4.62 -0.62
CA PRO A 12 18.90 -5.52 0.51
C PRO A 12 17.82 -5.05 1.48
N MET A 13 16.95 -5.96 1.92
CA MET A 13 15.95 -5.67 2.94
C MET A 13 16.53 -5.90 4.34
N ASP A 14 15.99 -5.18 5.32
CA ASP A 14 16.25 -5.47 6.73
C ASP A 14 15.87 -6.91 7.08
N ALA A 15 16.56 -7.47 8.07
CA ALA A 15 16.33 -8.84 8.49
C ALA A 15 14.91 -9.02 9.04
N GLY A 16 14.21 -10.05 8.55
CA GLY A 16 12.88 -10.42 9.06
C GLY A 16 11.71 -9.71 8.38
N VAL A 17 11.93 -8.93 7.31
CA VAL A 17 10.83 -8.41 6.49
C VAL A 17 10.03 -9.58 5.89
N VAL A 18 8.73 -9.58 6.18
CA VAL A 18 7.76 -10.57 5.69
C VAL A 18 6.69 -9.85 4.90
N LEU A 19 6.40 -10.38 3.72
CA LEU A 19 5.32 -9.94 2.85
C LEU A 19 4.34 -11.11 2.70
N ARG A 20 3.11 -10.94 3.22
CA ARG A 20 2.15 -12.03 3.44
C ARG A 20 2.77 -13.17 4.27
N ASP A 21 3.05 -14.30 3.64
CA ASP A 21 3.61 -15.51 4.23
C ASP A 21 5.07 -15.77 3.80
N ARG A 22 5.69 -14.83 3.07
CA ARG A 22 7.03 -15.00 2.47
C ARG A 22 8.03 -13.99 3.02
N ARG A 23 9.24 -14.46 3.30
CA ARG A 23 10.37 -13.58 3.64
C ARG A 23 10.88 -12.89 2.38
N LEU A 24 11.07 -11.58 2.46
CA LEU A 24 11.64 -10.78 1.37
C LEU A 24 13.07 -10.39 1.73
N LYS A 25 14.05 -10.95 1.01
CA LYS A 25 15.48 -10.70 1.27
C LYS A 25 16.01 -9.48 0.54
N THR A 26 15.58 -9.29 -0.71
CA THR A 26 15.95 -8.16 -1.56
C THR A 26 14.69 -7.59 -2.18
N ARG A 27 14.70 -6.29 -2.40
CA ARG A 27 13.78 -5.63 -3.32
C ARG A 27 14.47 -5.49 -4.66
N ASP A 28 13.93 -6.15 -5.67
CA ASP A 28 14.45 -6.11 -7.02
C ASP A 28 13.58 -5.20 -7.88
N GLY A 29 14.20 -4.43 -8.76
CA GLY A 29 13.49 -3.45 -9.56
C GLY A 29 14.32 -2.84 -10.68
N LEU A 30 13.70 -1.92 -11.39
CA LEU A 30 14.27 -1.22 -12.53
C LEU A 30 13.95 0.27 -12.42
N TYR A 31 14.84 1.10 -12.96
CA TYR A 31 14.51 2.49 -13.27
C TYR A 31 14.59 2.71 -14.77
N VAL A 32 13.71 3.57 -15.28
CA VAL A 32 13.85 4.17 -16.61
C VAL A 32 14.09 5.65 -16.46
N CYS A 33 15.07 6.16 -17.21
CA CYS A 33 15.32 7.59 -17.39
C CYS A 33 15.08 7.89 -18.87
N LEU A 34 14.15 8.79 -19.16
CA LEU A 34 13.84 9.27 -20.50
C LEU A 34 14.36 10.69 -20.64
N ARG A 35 14.93 11.02 -21.80
CA ARG A 35 15.41 12.37 -22.12
C ARG A 35 14.95 12.79 -23.50
N ASP A 36 14.46 14.01 -23.61
CA ASP A 36 14.16 14.63 -24.91
C ASP A 36 14.61 16.09 -24.93
N GLY A 37 15.79 16.30 -25.52
CA GLY A 37 16.47 17.60 -25.43
C GLY A 37 17.02 17.82 -24.03
N GLU A 38 16.66 18.93 -23.40
CA GLU A 38 17.06 19.27 -22.03
C GLU A 38 16.13 18.68 -20.96
N ARG A 39 14.99 18.11 -21.38
CA ARG A 39 14.01 17.53 -20.46
C ARG A 39 14.42 16.11 -20.11
N GLU A 40 14.17 15.75 -18.85
CA GLU A 40 14.39 14.41 -18.30
C GLU A 40 13.18 14.00 -17.47
N GLY A 41 12.88 12.70 -17.44
CA GLY A 41 11.90 12.14 -16.51
C GLY A 41 12.24 10.71 -16.10
N TRP A 42 11.89 10.38 -14.86
CA TRP A 42 12.22 9.12 -14.21
C TRP A 42 10.98 8.31 -13.84
N GLY A 43 11.16 6.99 -13.86
CA GLY A 43 10.11 6.05 -13.52
C GLY A 43 10.68 4.81 -12.84
N GLU A 44 9.96 4.31 -11.83
CA GLU A 44 10.27 3.04 -11.18
C GLU A 44 9.40 1.92 -11.72
N ILE A 45 10.02 0.79 -12.08
CA ILE A 45 9.37 -0.43 -12.54
C ILE A 45 9.83 -1.57 -11.63
N SER A 46 9.05 -1.81 -10.58
CA SER A 46 9.39 -2.78 -9.54
C SER A 46 8.15 -3.63 -9.24
N PRO A 47 7.83 -4.68 -10.02
CA PRO A 47 6.73 -5.58 -9.66
C PRO A 47 6.98 -6.19 -8.27
N LEU A 48 5.92 -6.39 -7.49
CA LEU A 48 6.01 -6.86 -6.11
C LEU A 48 5.70 -8.36 -6.05
N PRO A 49 6.68 -9.23 -5.67
CA PRO A 49 6.47 -10.67 -5.64
C PRO A 49 5.27 -11.09 -4.78
N GLY A 50 4.36 -11.88 -5.35
CA GLY A 50 3.15 -12.35 -4.68
C GLY A 50 1.97 -11.37 -4.71
N PHE A 51 2.13 -10.20 -5.34
CA PHE A 51 1.06 -9.22 -5.58
C PHE A 51 0.92 -8.92 -7.08
N SER A 52 2.01 -8.51 -7.72
CA SER A 52 2.07 -8.37 -9.17
C SER A 52 1.88 -9.73 -9.86
N GLN A 53 1.22 -9.73 -11.02
CA GLN A 53 1.12 -10.95 -11.83
C GLN A 53 2.42 -11.18 -12.59
N GLU A 54 3.02 -10.10 -13.09
CA GLU A 54 4.29 -10.11 -13.78
C GLU A 54 5.47 -10.28 -12.82
N THR A 55 6.50 -10.95 -13.30
CA THR A 55 7.81 -11.06 -12.67
C THR A 55 8.70 -9.88 -13.04
N TRP A 56 9.81 -9.73 -12.33
CA TRP A 56 10.79 -8.68 -12.61
C TRP A 56 11.44 -8.84 -14.00
N GLU A 57 11.70 -10.08 -14.42
CA GLU A 57 12.27 -10.40 -15.73
C GLU A 57 11.29 -10.11 -16.88
N GLU A 58 10.00 -10.40 -16.67
CA GLU A 58 8.93 -10.05 -17.62
C GLU A 58 8.78 -8.53 -17.73
N ALA A 59 8.75 -7.82 -16.60
CA ALA A 59 8.72 -6.37 -16.57
C ALA A 59 9.95 -5.74 -17.24
N GLN A 60 11.14 -6.32 -17.06
CA GLN A 60 12.36 -5.87 -17.74
C GLN A 60 12.25 -6.00 -19.26
N THR A 61 11.75 -7.15 -19.73
CA THR A 61 11.59 -7.41 -21.16
C THR A 61 10.58 -6.43 -21.78
N ALA A 62 9.42 -6.27 -21.15
CA ALA A 62 8.39 -5.34 -21.58
C ALA A 62 8.87 -3.87 -21.56
N LEU A 63 9.61 -3.46 -20.52
CA LEU A 63 10.18 -2.11 -20.43
C LEU A 63 11.17 -1.83 -21.56
N LEU A 64 12.09 -2.77 -21.85
CA LEU A 64 13.08 -2.58 -22.90
C LEU A 64 12.44 -2.49 -24.30
N THR A 65 11.43 -3.31 -24.58
CA THR A 65 10.64 -3.20 -25.82
C THR A 65 9.98 -1.83 -25.91
N TRP A 66 9.29 -1.40 -24.85
CA TRP A 66 8.61 -0.11 -24.82
C TRP A 66 9.58 1.07 -25.01
N VAL A 67 10.74 1.05 -24.37
CA VAL A 67 11.77 2.09 -24.53
C VAL A 67 12.26 2.18 -25.98
N ASN A 68 12.48 1.04 -26.66
CA ASN A 68 12.88 1.03 -28.06
C ASN A 68 11.82 1.66 -28.98
N ASP A 69 10.54 1.41 -28.71
CA ASP A 69 9.44 2.00 -29.48
C ASP A 69 9.31 3.50 -29.20
N TRP A 70 9.47 3.91 -27.94
CA TRP A 70 9.47 5.33 -27.55
C TRP A 70 10.61 6.10 -28.21
N LEU A 71 11.82 5.53 -28.28
CA LEU A 71 12.95 6.14 -28.99
C LEU A 71 12.66 6.34 -30.49
N GLN A 72 11.82 5.50 -31.09
CA GLN A 72 11.37 5.61 -32.48
C GLN A 72 10.18 6.57 -32.68
N GLY A 73 9.67 7.17 -31.60
CA GLY A 73 8.56 8.13 -31.68
C GLY A 73 7.21 7.60 -31.26
N SER A 74 7.10 6.34 -30.81
CA SER A 74 5.83 5.80 -30.31
C SER A 74 5.37 6.55 -29.05
N GLU A 75 4.04 6.66 -28.90
CA GLU A 75 3.36 7.33 -27.77
C GLU A 75 2.50 6.37 -26.94
N GLY A 76 2.40 5.09 -27.35
CA GLY A 76 1.60 4.10 -26.62
C GLY A 76 2.20 3.77 -25.26
N LEU A 77 1.36 3.61 -24.23
CA LEU A 77 1.76 3.10 -22.92
C LEU A 77 1.77 1.56 -22.92
N PRO A 78 2.64 0.92 -22.13
CA PRO A 78 2.61 -0.52 -21.95
C PRO A 78 1.39 -0.91 -21.08
N GLU A 79 0.86 -2.11 -21.29
CA GLU A 79 -0.29 -2.62 -20.53
C GLU A 79 0.12 -3.25 -19.18
N MET A 80 1.35 -3.75 -19.08
CA MET A 80 1.85 -4.42 -17.88
C MET A 80 1.95 -3.42 -16.71
N PRO A 81 1.26 -3.64 -15.57
CA PRO A 81 1.02 -2.59 -14.57
C PRO A 81 2.27 -1.90 -14.01
N SER A 82 3.28 -2.67 -13.59
CA SER A 82 4.53 -2.09 -13.06
C SER A 82 5.27 -1.25 -14.12
N VAL A 83 5.26 -1.71 -15.37
CA VAL A 83 5.88 -1.00 -16.50
C VAL A 83 5.07 0.24 -16.86
N ALA A 84 3.74 0.13 -16.89
CA ALA A 84 2.81 1.22 -17.18
C ALA A 84 2.96 2.36 -16.17
N PHE A 85 3.04 2.01 -14.88
CA PHE A 85 3.26 2.98 -13.81
C PHE A 85 4.59 3.71 -13.99
N GLY A 86 5.72 3.00 -14.09
CA GLY A 86 7.02 3.63 -14.24
C GLY A 86 7.15 4.45 -15.53
N ALA A 87 6.70 3.91 -16.67
CA ALA A 87 6.73 4.60 -17.95
C ALA A 87 5.88 5.88 -17.94
N SER A 88 4.67 5.83 -17.39
CA SER A 88 3.79 7.01 -17.31
C SER A 88 4.33 8.07 -16.36
N CYS A 89 4.94 7.71 -15.23
CA CYS A 89 5.65 8.66 -14.36
C CYS A 89 6.82 9.32 -15.08
N ALA A 90 7.66 8.55 -15.79
CA ALA A 90 8.79 9.10 -16.53
C ALA A 90 8.34 10.07 -17.63
N LEU A 91 7.26 9.75 -18.34
CA LEU A 91 6.65 10.68 -19.30
C LEU A 91 6.04 11.91 -18.63
N ALA A 92 5.41 11.75 -17.48
CA ALA A 92 4.79 12.84 -16.74
C ALA A 92 5.82 13.84 -16.20
N GLU A 93 6.95 13.36 -15.70
CA GLU A 93 8.10 14.21 -15.34
C GLU A 93 8.70 14.88 -16.58
N LEU A 94 8.94 14.11 -17.66
CA LEU A 94 9.51 14.63 -18.91
C LEU A 94 8.67 15.76 -19.52
N THR A 95 7.35 15.70 -19.35
CA THR A 95 6.40 16.71 -19.86
C THR A 95 6.03 17.78 -18.83
N GLY A 96 6.52 17.69 -17.60
CA GLY A 96 6.26 18.64 -16.53
C GLY A 96 4.81 18.66 -16.03
N VAL A 97 4.08 17.55 -16.20
CA VAL A 97 2.69 17.43 -15.72
C VAL A 97 2.60 16.78 -14.33
N LEU A 98 3.65 16.08 -13.89
CA LEU A 98 3.77 15.64 -12.49
C LEU A 98 4.27 16.83 -11.64
N PRO A 99 3.52 17.28 -10.61
CA PRO A 99 3.94 18.42 -9.80
C PRO A 99 5.23 18.16 -9.02
N GLU A 100 6.17 19.11 -9.05
CA GLU A 100 7.42 19.02 -8.27
C GLU A 100 7.19 19.16 -6.75
N ALA A 101 6.24 20.00 -6.36
CA ALA A 101 5.90 20.21 -4.96
C ALA A 101 4.98 19.08 -4.47
N ALA A 102 5.47 18.29 -3.52
CA ALA A 102 4.72 17.20 -2.90
C ALA A 102 4.89 17.19 -1.38
N ASP A 103 3.94 16.55 -0.70
CA ASP A 103 3.98 16.30 0.74
C ASP A 103 4.44 14.86 0.98
N TYR A 104 5.70 14.70 1.39
CA TYR A 104 6.35 13.39 1.61
C TYR A 104 6.07 12.81 3.00
N ARG A 105 4.84 12.98 3.51
CA ARG A 105 4.39 12.36 4.76
C ARG A 105 3.92 10.93 4.53
N ALA A 106 4.14 10.09 5.54
CA ALA A 106 3.60 8.73 5.60
C ALA A 106 2.88 8.53 6.93
N ALA A 107 1.75 7.80 6.92
CA ALA A 107 1.15 7.31 8.16
C ALA A 107 2.09 6.24 8.76
N PRO A 108 2.61 6.41 9.99
CA PRO A 108 3.51 5.45 10.60
C PRO A 108 2.87 4.07 10.72
N LEU A 109 3.53 3.04 10.18
CA LEU A 109 3.18 1.65 10.40
C LEU A 109 3.63 1.25 11.81
N CYS A 110 2.68 0.89 12.66
CA CYS A 110 2.89 0.60 14.06
C CYS A 110 2.91 -0.91 14.32
N THR A 111 3.97 -1.35 14.98
CA THR A 111 4.19 -2.72 15.45
C THR A 111 4.88 -2.67 16.80
N GLY A 112 4.81 -3.76 17.57
CA GLY A 112 5.48 -3.87 18.87
C GLY A 112 4.51 -3.77 20.05
N ASP A 113 5.04 -3.34 21.19
CA ASP A 113 4.32 -3.27 22.45
C ASP A 113 3.29 -2.13 22.47
N PRO A 114 2.02 -2.36 22.92
CA PRO A 114 1.00 -1.32 22.94
C PRO A 114 1.34 -0.10 23.80
N ASP A 115 2.01 -0.26 24.94
CA ASP A 115 2.30 0.86 25.84
C ASP A 115 3.38 1.77 25.23
N ASP A 116 4.39 1.18 24.60
CA ASP A 116 5.40 1.92 23.82
C ASP A 116 4.75 2.67 22.64
N LEU A 117 3.75 2.06 21.99
CA LEU A 117 3.00 2.70 20.91
C LEU A 117 2.18 3.88 21.41
N VAL A 118 1.54 3.79 22.58
CA VAL A 118 0.81 4.92 23.17
C VAL A 118 1.73 6.12 23.36
N LEU A 119 2.89 5.91 23.99
CA LEU A 119 3.86 6.99 24.21
C LEU A 119 4.30 7.64 22.89
N ARG A 120 4.67 6.82 21.90
CA ARG A 120 5.14 7.30 20.60
C ARG A 120 4.06 8.06 19.82
N LEU A 121 2.82 7.57 19.85
CA LEU A 121 1.71 8.17 19.11
C LEU A 121 1.20 9.44 19.80
N ALA A 122 1.25 9.52 21.12
CA ALA A 122 0.86 10.72 21.87
C ALA A 122 1.73 11.93 21.51
N ASP A 123 3.02 11.71 21.27
CA ASP A 123 4.00 12.75 20.91
C ASP A 123 3.96 13.15 19.42
N MET A 124 3.09 12.53 18.60
CA MET A 124 3.00 12.88 17.18
C MET A 124 2.50 14.32 16.97
N PRO A 125 3.21 15.12 16.16
CA PRO A 125 2.77 16.47 15.82
C PRO A 125 1.63 16.44 14.79
N GLY A 126 0.75 17.45 14.87
CA GLY A 126 -0.34 17.61 13.91
C GLY A 126 -1.41 16.53 14.01
N GLU A 127 -2.01 16.17 12.88
CA GLU A 127 -3.06 15.15 12.82
C GLU A 127 -2.48 13.75 13.09
N LYS A 128 -2.97 13.09 14.13
CA LYS A 128 -2.48 11.78 14.57
C LYS A 128 -3.15 10.66 13.78
N ILE A 129 -2.52 10.25 12.69
CA ILE A 129 -2.94 9.08 11.90
C ILE A 129 -1.86 8.01 11.95
N ALA A 130 -2.23 6.79 12.32
CA ALA A 130 -1.31 5.65 12.32
C ALA A 130 -1.93 4.42 11.64
N LYS A 131 -1.10 3.55 11.05
CA LYS A 131 -1.53 2.26 10.49
C LYS A 131 -1.13 1.11 11.42
N VAL A 132 -2.07 0.22 11.74
CA VAL A 132 -1.82 -1.00 12.55
C VAL A 132 -2.29 -2.23 11.77
N LYS A 133 -1.45 -3.27 11.72
CA LYS A 133 -1.83 -4.58 11.17
C LYS A 133 -2.61 -5.37 12.21
N VAL A 134 -3.76 -5.91 11.81
CA VAL A 134 -4.61 -6.80 12.61
C VAL A 134 -4.78 -8.13 11.88
N GLY A 135 -5.37 -9.13 12.52
CA GLY A 135 -5.54 -10.46 11.93
C GLY A 135 -4.29 -11.34 11.95
N LEU A 136 -3.18 -10.83 12.50
CA LEU A 136 -1.99 -11.63 12.83
C LEU A 136 -2.13 -12.38 14.16
N TYR A 137 -2.89 -11.81 15.09
CA TYR A 137 -3.22 -12.41 16.38
C TYR A 137 -4.70 -12.81 16.42
N GLU A 138 -5.15 -13.29 17.58
CA GLU A 138 -6.58 -13.51 17.80
C GLU A 138 -7.35 -12.18 17.81
N ALA A 139 -8.52 -12.18 17.17
CA ALA A 139 -9.32 -10.98 16.95
C ALA A 139 -9.68 -10.22 18.25
N VAL A 140 -9.81 -10.96 19.36
CA VAL A 140 -10.02 -10.38 20.70
C VAL A 140 -8.84 -9.49 21.11
N ARG A 141 -7.61 -9.99 20.95
CA ARG A 141 -6.39 -9.23 21.29
C ARG A 141 -6.30 -7.97 20.43
N ASP A 142 -6.53 -8.11 19.12
CA ASP A 142 -6.50 -6.97 18.20
C ASP A 142 -7.52 -5.90 18.60
N GLY A 143 -8.75 -6.30 18.94
CA GLY A 143 -9.79 -5.38 19.39
C GLY A 143 -9.44 -4.66 20.70
N MET A 144 -8.86 -5.37 21.67
CA MET A 144 -8.41 -4.78 22.93
C MET A 144 -7.28 -3.76 22.72
N VAL A 145 -6.30 -4.07 21.87
CA VAL A 145 -5.18 -3.16 21.57
C VAL A 145 -5.68 -1.92 20.84
N VAL A 146 -6.55 -2.08 19.83
CA VAL A 146 -7.15 -0.94 19.13
C VAL A 146 -7.96 -0.06 20.10
N ASN A 147 -8.74 -0.66 20.99
CA ASN A 147 -9.49 0.08 22.00
C ASN A 147 -8.56 0.87 22.93
N LEU A 148 -7.50 0.24 23.43
CA LEU A 148 -6.50 0.88 24.31
C LEU A 148 -5.87 2.10 23.63
N LEU A 149 -5.41 1.96 22.38
CA LEU A 149 -4.79 3.05 21.63
C LEU A 149 -5.76 4.24 21.44
N LEU A 150 -7.00 3.94 21.06
CA LEU A 150 -8.02 4.95 20.86
C LEU A 150 -8.42 5.62 22.18
N GLU A 151 -8.52 4.88 23.28
CA GLU A 151 -8.84 5.40 24.60
C GLU A 151 -7.73 6.32 25.14
N ALA A 152 -6.47 5.89 25.02
CA ALA A 152 -5.33 6.62 25.54
C ALA A 152 -5.07 7.94 24.79
N ILE A 153 -5.42 8.01 23.50
CA ILE A 153 -5.12 9.16 22.63
C ILE A 153 -6.43 9.63 21.98
N PRO A 154 -7.13 10.62 22.58
CA PRO A 154 -8.47 11.03 22.14
C PRO A 154 -8.56 11.54 20.69
N ASP A 155 -7.48 12.13 20.16
CA ASP A 155 -7.39 12.68 18.80
C ASP A 155 -6.69 11.74 17.79
N LEU A 156 -6.40 10.49 18.19
CA LEU A 156 -5.84 9.48 17.28
C LEU A 156 -6.90 8.94 16.34
N HIS A 157 -6.55 8.87 15.06
CA HIS A 157 -7.25 8.12 14.02
C HIS A 157 -6.42 6.92 13.55
N LEU A 158 -7.06 5.75 13.47
CA LEU A 158 -6.41 4.50 13.08
C LEU A 158 -6.83 4.03 11.70
N ARG A 159 -5.83 3.69 10.89
CA ARG A 159 -5.96 2.86 9.69
C ARG A 159 -5.64 1.43 10.09
N LEU A 160 -6.58 0.53 9.90
CA LEU A 160 -6.39 -0.89 10.22
C LEU A 160 -6.33 -1.69 8.94
N ASP A 161 -5.65 -2.83 8.97
CA ASP A 161 -5.53 -3.70 7.80
C ASP A 161 -5.43 -5.15 8.27
N ALA A 162 -6.43 -5.94 7.88
CA ALA A 162 -6.56 -7.34 8.25
C ALA A 162 -6.13 -8.31 7.13
N ASN A 163 -5.82 -7.82 5.92
CA ASN A 163 -5.48 -8.63 4.75
C ASN A 163 -6.37 -9.88 4.57
N ARG A 164 -7.69 -9.69 4.67
CA ARG A 164 -8.73 -10.74 4.54
C ARG A 164 -8.61 -11.89 5.56
N ALA A 165 -8.05 -11.64 6.74
CA ALA A 165 -7.76 -12.69 7.71
C ALA A 165 -9.00 -13.30 8.37
N TRP A 166 -10.12 -12.57 8.48
CA TRP A 166 -11.20 -12.97 9.39
C TRP A 166 -12.36 -13.72 8.74
N THR A 167 -12.98 -14.59 9.54
CA THR A 167 -14.36 -15.01 9.34
C THR A 167 -15.32 -13.97 9.94
N PRO A 168 -16.62 -13.97 9.59
CA PRO A 168 -17.60 -13.07 10.22
C PRO A 168 -17.54 -13.10 11.75
N LEU A 169 -17.42 -14.30 12.34
CA LEU A 169 -17.32 -14.45 13.80
C LEU A 169 -16.07 -13.76 14.37
N LYS A 170 -14.90 -13.90 13.73
CA LYS A 170 -13.67 -13.24 14.18
C LYS A 170 -13.79 -11.72 14.07
N ALA A 171 -14.36 -11.22 12.96
CA ALA A 171 -14.58 -9.79 12.78
C ALA A 171 -15.53 -9.21 13.85
N GLN A 172 -16.61 -9.93 14.18
CA GLN A 172 -17.52 -9.56 15.28
C GLN A 172 -16.83 -9.59 16.65
N GLN A 173 -15.97 -10.59 16.91
CA GLN A 173 -15.17 -10.65 18.13
C GLN A 173 -14.25 -9.43 18.24
N PHE A 174 -13.57 -9.03 17.16
CA PHE A 174 -12.78 -7.79 17.13
C PHE A 174 -13.63 -6.57 17.51
N ALA A 175 -14.75 -6.35 16.81
CA ALA A 175 -15.60 -5.19 17.03
C ALA A 175 -16.21 -5.12 18.44
N LYS A 176 -16.47 -6.27 19.07
CA LYS A 176 -16.98 -6.35 20.45
C LYS A 176 -16.06 -5.69 21.47
N TYR A 177 -14.75 -5.73 21.25
CA TYR A 177 -13.76 -5.15 22.17
C TYR A 177 -13.42 -3.69 21.87
N VAL A 178 -13.92 -3.13 20.76
CA VAL A 178 -13.78 -1.71 20.46
C VAL A 178 -15.04 -0.97 20.93
N ASN A 179 -14.87 -0.08 21.91
CA ASN A 179 -15.93 0.78 22.42
C ASN A 179 -16.62 1.52 21.26
N PRO A 180 -17.96 1.43 21.14
CA PRO A 180 -18.72 2.12 20.10
C PRO A 180 -18.36 3.61 19.91
N ASP A 181 -18.09 4.33 21.00
CA ASP A 181 -17.77 5.76 20.97
C ASP A 181 -16.44 6.06 20.26
N TYR A 182 -15.55 5.06 20.16
CA TYR A 182 -14.25 5.20 19.52
C TYR A 182 -14.25 4.76 18.05
N ARG A 183 -15.28 4.04 17.59
CA ARG A 183 -15.30 3.42 16.26
C ARG A 183 -15.21 4.43 15.11
N ALA A 184 -15.75 5.63 15.29
CA ALA A 184 -15.65 6.71 14.31
C ALA A 184 -14.20 7.21 14.07
N ARG A 185 -13.28 6.90 14.99
CA ARG A 185 -11.85 7.21 14.85
C ARG A 185 -11.05 6.09 14.19
N ILE A 186 -11.68 4.95 13.91
CA ILE A 186 -11.13 4.01 12.92
C ILE A 186 -11.43 4.61 11.55
N ALA A 187 -10.44 5.28 10.95
CA ALA A 187 -10.57 5.92 9.65
C ALA A 187 -11.06 4.92 8.59
N PHE A 188 -10.50 3.70 8.62
CA PHE A 188 -11.00 2.53 7.91
C PHE A 188 -10.29 1.27 8.41
N LEU A 189 -10.90 0.12 8.13
CA LEU A 189 -10.32 -1.22 8.25
C LEU A 189 -10.25 -1.87 6.85
N GLU A 190 -9.04 -1.99 6.31
CA GLU A 190 -8.78 -2.63 5.02
C GLU A 190 -9.07 -4.13 5.09
N GLU A 191 -9.99 -4.58 4.22
CA GLU A 191 -10.20 -5.99 3.91
C GLU A 191 -10.38 -6.89 5.16
N PRO A 192 -11.40 -6.65 6.02
CA PRO A 192 -11.54 -7.36 7.29
C PRO A 192 -11.68 -8.87 7.12
N CYS A 193 -12.56 -9.28 6.20
CA CYS A 193 -13.00 -10.66 6.08
C CYS A 193 -12.46 -11.32 4.81
N LYS A 194 -12.48 -12.66 4.81
CA LYS A 194 -12.08 -13.50 3.65
C LYS A 194 -12.80 -13.14 2.35
N THR A 195 -14.06 -12.71 2.46
CA THR A 195 -14.88 -12.33 1.30
C THR A 195 -15.30 -10.86 1.37
N ARG A 196 -15.57 -10.28 0.19
CA ARG A 196 -16.08 -8.91 0.09
C ARG A 196 -17.48 -8.79 0.71
N ASP A 197 -18.32 -9.81 0.57
CA ASP A 197 -19.66 -9.79 1.16
C ASP A 197 -19.63 -9.79 2.69
N ASP A 198 -18.78 -10.63 3.29
CA ASP A 198 -18.59 -10.64 4.75
C ASP A 198 -18.00 -9.32 5.25
N SER A 199 -17.10 -8.71 4.48
CA SER A 199 -16.53 -7.39 4.83
C SER A 199 -17.59 -6.30 4.78
N ARG A 200 -18.48 -6.32 3.77
CA ARG A 200 -19.63 -5.41 3.68
C ARG A 200 -20.61 -5.62 4.83
N ALA A 201 -20.91 -6.87 5.18
CA ALA A 201 -21.78 -7.21 6.30
C ALA A 201 -21.19 -6.67 7.61
N PHE A 202 -19.90 -6.91 7.86
CA PHE A 202 -19.18 -6.36 9.01
C PHE A 202 -19.32 -4.84 9.13
N ALA A 203 -19.11 -4.09 8.03
CA ALA A 203 -19.22 -2.63 8.06
C ALA A 203 -20.64 -2.17 8.45
N ARG A 204 -21.67 -2.80 7.87
CA ARG A 204 -23.09 -2.48 8.14
C ARG A 204 -23.50 -2.84 9.57
N GLU A 205 -23.04 -3.98 10.08
CA GLU A 205 -23.40 -4.49 11.40
C GLU A 205 -22.70 -3.75 12.54
N THR A 206 -21.45 -3.33 12.33
CA THR A 206 -20.61 -2.79 13.41
C THR A 206 -20.47 -1.27 13.39
N GLY A 207 -20.77 -0.63 12.26
CA GLY A 207 -20.52 0.80 12.04
C GLY A 207 -19.05 1.17 11.84
N ILE A 208 -18.14 0.19 11.74
CA ILE A 208 -16.72 0.43 11.47
C ILE A 208 -16.54 0.59 9.95
N ALA A 209 -15.95 1.71 9.53
CA ALA A 209 -15.64 1.95 8.13
C ALA A 209 -14.64 0.91 7.60
N ILE A 210 -14.85 0.45 6.36
CA ILE A 210 -13.94 -0.49 5.69
C ILE A 210 -13.29 0.17 4.48
N ALA A 211 -12.14 -0.36 4.07
CA ALA A 211 -11.48 -0.02 2.83
C ALA A 211 -11.22 -1.27 1.99
N TRP A 212 -11.18 -1.09 0.67
CA TRP A 212 -10.76 -2.11 -0.26
C TRP A 212 -9.29 -1.89 -0.61
N ASP A 213 -8.50 -2.94 -0.46
CA ASP A 213 -7.13 -2.98 -0.98
C ASP A 213 -7.09 -4.11 -2.02
N GLU A 214 -6.74 -5.35 -1.66
CA GLU A 214 -6.59 -6.47 -2.60
C GLU A 214 -7.69 -6.55 -3.66
N SER A 215 -8.93 -6.26 -3.28
CA SER A 215 -10.09 -6.26 -4.17
C SER A 215 -9.96 -5.38 -5.40
N LEU A 216 -9.28 -4.23 -5.35
CA LEU A 216 -9.18 -3.33 -6.51
C LEU A 216 -8.45 -3.97 -7.71
N ARG A 217 -7.73 -5.06 -7.48
CA ARG A 217 -6.94 -5.77 -8.51
C ARG A 217 -7.64 -7.06 -8.96
N GLU A 218 -8.82 -7.35 -8.44
CA GLU A 218 -9.67 -8.45 -8.90
C GLU A 218 -10.36 -8.06 -10.22
N ALA A 219 -10.42 -8.98 -11.18
CA ALA A 219 -10.88 -8.70 -12.54
C ALA A 219 -12.35 -8.23 -12.63
N ASP A 220 -13.18 -8.60 -11.65
CA ASP A 220 -14.60 -8.29 -11.55
C ASP A 220 -14.89 -7.16 -10.54
N PHE A 221 -13.87 -6.43 -10.10
CA PHE A 221 -14.06 -5.36 -9.13
C PHE A 221 -14.99 -4.26 -9.68
N THR A 222 -16.00 -3.93 -8.87
CA THR A 222 -17.00 -2.90 -9.13
C THR A 222 -17.28 -2.15 -7.82
N PHE A 223 -17.56 -0.84 -7.95
CA PHE A 223 -17.88 0.07 -6.86
C PHE A 223 -19.31 -0.11 -6.33
#